data_AF-A0A9R0YMZ5-F1
#
_entry.id   AF-A0A9R0YMZ5-F1
#
_cell.length_a   1.000
_cell.length_b   1.000
_cell.length_c   1.000
_cell.angle_alpha   90.00
_cell.angle_beta   90.00
_cell.angle_gamma   90.00
#
_symmetry.space_group_name_H-M   'P 1'
#
loop_
_entity.id
_entity.type
_entity.pdbx_description
1 polymer ?
#
loop_
_entity_poly.entity_id
_entity_poly.type
_entity_poly.pdbx_seq_one_letter_code
_entity_poly.pdbx_strand_id
1 'polypeptide(L)'
;MAEEPSAKRHHAETSDKSSNLVDIHVPGEKREYTTTLKGVELHGNETLEIVCTSVPEKADEVISRLWRKLGGKSPNRRIVGVGVHYTNEDEPPQMAAVLQLCVDDLCFVYHIAVATKW
;
A
#
# COMPACT_ATOMS: atom_id res chain seq x y z
N MET A 1 11.37 40.94 40.62
CA MET A 1 11.79 40.76 39.22
C MET A 1 12.72 39.56 39.21
N ALA A 2 12.24 38.40 38.77
CA ALA A 2 13.01 37.15 38.74
C ALA A 2 13.41 36.86 37.30
N GLU A 3 14.70 36.58 37.08
CA GLU A 3 15.27 36.19 35.79
C GLU A 3 14.86 34.75 35.46
N GLU A 4 14.22 34.52 34.30
CA GLU A 4 13.90 33.18 33.79
C GLU A 4 15.15 32.51 33.19
N PRO A 5 15.33 31.18 33.35
CA PRO A 5 16.45 30.47 32.76
C PRO A 5 16.19 30.21 31.27
N SER A 6 17.07 30.72 30.42
CA SER A 6 17.06 30.49 28.98
C SER A 6 17.35 29.01 28.66
N ALA A 7 16.32 28.27 28.23
CA ALA A 7 16.47 26.90 27.77
C ALA A 7 17.15 26.86 26.40
N LYS A 8 18.41 26.45 26.36
CA LYS A 8 19.15 26.13 25.12
C LYS A 8 18.43 25.02 24.36
N ARG A 9 17.74 25.37 23.26
CA ARG A 9 17.22 24.37 22.31
C ARG A 9 18.38 23.84 21.48
N HIS A 10 18.71 22.57 21.67
CA HIS A 10 19.57 21.84 20.75
C HIS A 10 18.84 21.71 19.42
N HIS A 11 19.26 22.47 18.42
CA HIS A 11 18.90 22.21 17.02
C HIS A 11 19.60 20.92 16.61
N ALA A 12 18.91 19.80 16.72
CA ALA A 12 19.26 18.62 15.96
C ALA A 12 18.85 18.90 14.52
N GLU A 13 19.83 19.09 13.63
CA GLU A 13 19.59 19.03 12.19
C GLU A 13 19.06 17.64 11.88
N THR A 14 17.74 17.52 11.74
CA THR A 14 17.12 16.35 11.13
C THR A 14 17.53 16.39 9.67
N SER A 15 18.56 15.61 9.33
CA SER A 15 18.93 15.31 7.96
C SER A 15 17.66 14.89 7.23
N ASP A 16 17.21 15.75 6.34
CA ASP A 16 16.10 15.55 5.42
C ASP A 16 16.51 14.49 4.40
N LYS A 17 16.72 13.28 4.89
CA LYS A 17 16.74 12.08 4.08
C LYS A 17 15.27 11.80 3.82
N SER A 18 14.70 12.55 2.88
CA SER A 18 13.56 12.06 2.13
C SER A 18 13.94 10.65 1.72
N SER A 19 13.33 9.67 2.38
CA SER A 19 13.49 8.27 2.01
C SER A 19 13.24 8.24 0.50
N ASN A 20 14.03 7.46 -0.25
CA ASN A 20 13.79 7.21 -1.67
C ASN A 20 12.41 6.55 -1.82
N LEU A 21 11.34 7.32 -1.67
CA LEU A 21 10.00 6.97 -2.01
C LEU A 21 10.10 6.82 -3.51
N VAL A 22 10.17 5.56 -3.95
CA VAL A 22 9.93 5.23 -5.35
C VAL A 22 8.54 5.78 -5.60
N ASP A 23 8.51 6.95 -6.24
CA ASP A 23 7.29 7.59 -6.69
C ASP A 23 6.59 6.53 -7.54
N ILE A 24 5.52 5.94 -7.00
CA ILE A 24 4.80 4.87 -7.68
C ILE A 24 4.27 5.55 -8.93
N HIS A 25 4.89 5.28 -10.08
CA HIS A 25 4.50 5.88 -11.34
C HIS A 25 3.08 5.42 -11.66
N VAL A 26 2.10 6.22 -11.24
CA VAL A 26 0.72 6.07 -11.66
C VAL A 26 0.70 6.46 -13.13
N PRO A 27 0.32 5.55 -14.04
CA PRO A 27 0.27 5.86 -15.46
C PRO A 27 -0.55 7.13 -15.68
N GLY A 28 0.04 8.12 -16.36
CA GLY A 28 -0.60 9.42 -16.60
C GLY A 28 -1.91 9.34 -17.39
N GLU A 29 -2.16 8.22 -18.06
CA GLU A 29 -3.46 7.90 -18.65
C GLU A 29 -4.24 6.96 -17.71
N LYS A 30 -5.31 7.49 -17.08
CA LYS A 30 -6.24 6.73 -16.22
C LYS A 30 -7.03 5.71 -17.05
N ARG A 31 -6.36 4.66 -17.52
CA ARG A 31 -7.02 3.50 -18.14
C ARG A 31 -7.28 2.45 -17.07
N GLU A 32 -8.48 1.88 -17.13
CA GLU A 32 -8.79 0.68 -16.36
C GLU A 32 -7.82 -0.44 -16.73
N TYR A 33 -7.28 -1.11 -15.71
CA TYR A 33 -6.38 -2.21 -15.93
C TYR A 33 -6.52 -3.29 -14.86
N THR A 34 -6.11 -4.50 -15.24
CA THR A 34 -5.85 -5.59 -14.32
C THR A 34 -4.57 -6.28 -14.76
N THR A 35 -3.68 -6.54 -13.82
CA THR A 35 -2.44 -7.28 -14.04
C THR A 35 -2.30 -8.31 -12.94
N THR A 36 -1.87 -9.51 -13.32
CA THR A 36 -1.61 -10.60 -12.38
C THR A 36 -0.20 -11.10 -12.59
N LEU A 37 0.61 -11.01 -11.53
CA LEU A 37 1.94 -11.60 -11.45
C LEU A 37 1.81 -12.90 -10.67
N LYS A 38 2.39 -13.98 -11.19
CA LYS A 38 2.40 -15.30 -10.55
C LYS A 38 3.84 -15.75 -10.36
N GLY A 39 4.07 -16.56 -9.33
CA GLY A 39 5.41 -17.10 -9.08
C GLY A 39 6.39 -16.02 -8.61
N VAL A 40 5.90 -14.95 -7.98
CA VAL A 40 6.79 -13.93 -7.42
C VAL A 40 7.51 -14.57 -6.24
N GLU A 41 8.79 -14.87 -6.43
CA GLU A 41 9.60 -15.57 -5.45
C GLU A 41 9.79 -14.72 -4.18
N LEU A 42 9.50 -15.33 -3.04
CA LEU A 42 9.92 -14.88 -1.72
C LEU A 42 11.17 -15.66 -1.29
N HIS A 43 11.64 -15.36 -0.08
CA HIS A 43 12.69 -16.16 0.54
C HIS A 43 12.21 -17.61 0.79
N GLY A 44 13.06 -18.60 0.48
CA GLY A 44 12.82 -19.99 0.87
C GLY A 44 11.88 -20.79 -0.04
N ASN A 45 11.86 -20.51 -1.35
CA ASN A 45 11.01 -21.17 -2.38
C ASN A 45 9.49 -20.93 -2.20
N GLU A 46 9.09 -20.01 -1.33
CA GLU A 46 7.72 -19.53 -1.27
C GLU A 46 7.46 -18.60 -2.46
N THR A 47 6.25 -18.63 -3.03
CA THR A 47 5.88 -17.75 -4.14
C THR A 47 4.56 -17.04 -3.87
N LEU A 48 4.41 -15.84 -4.41
CA LEU A 48 3.19 -15.04 -4.34
C LEU A 48 2.53 -14.90 -5.70
N GLU A 49 1.20 -14.90 -5.69
CA GLU A 49 0.36 -14.28 -6.71
C GLU A 49 0.09 -12.83 -6.29
N ILE A 50 0.37 -11.86 -7.17
CA ILE A 50 0.05 -10.46 -6.95
C ILE A 50 -0.97 -10.03 -8.00
N VAL A 51 -2.13 -9.53 -7.56
CA VAL A 51 -3.14 -8.95 -8.45
C VAL A 51 -3.17 -7.44 -8.26
N CYS A 52 -2.79 -6.70 -9.30
CA CYS A 52 -2.92 -5.25 -9.35
C CYS A 52 -4.14 -4.89 -10.21
N THR A 53 -5.04 -4.05 -9.72
CA THR A 53 -6.20 -3.64 -10.52
C THR A 53 -6.67 -2.23 -10.18
N SER A 54 -7.28 -1.58 -11.15
CA SER A 54 -8.12 -0.40 -10.96
C SER A 54 -9.59 -0.69 -11.30
N VAL A 55 -9.97 -1.95 -11.56
CA VAL A 55 -11.31 -2.37 -11.95
C VAL A 55 -12.08 -2.82 -10.70
N PRO A 56 -13.18 -2.15 -10.30
CA PRO A 56 -13.92 -2.47 -9.07
C PRO A 56 -14.44 -3.91 -9.01
N GLU A 57 -14.99 -4.43 -10.11
CA GLU A 57 -15.54 -5.79 -10.18
C GLU A 57 -14.44 -6.84 -9.95
N LYS A 58 -13.23 -6.56 -10.45
CA LYS A 58 -12.07 -7.42 -10.23
C LYS A 58 -11.58 -7.32 -8.79
N ALA A 59 -11.62 -6.13 -8.20
CA ALA A 59 -11.28 -5.92 -6.80
C ALA A 59 -12.16 -6.80 -5.90
N ASP A 60 -13.49 -6.80 -6.11
CA ASP A 60 -14.43 -7.60 -5.35
C ASP A 60 -14.18 -9.11 -5.49
N GLU A 61 -13.85 -9.57 -6.70
CA GLU A 61 -13.46 -10.97 -6.95
C GLU A 61 -12.23 -11.37 -6.12
N VAL A 62 -11.18 -10.54 -6.13
CA VAL A 62 -9.93 -10.83 -5.41
C VAL A 62 -10.12 -10.72 -3.89
N ILE A 63 -10.90 -9.75 -3.41
CA ILE A 63 -11.28 -9.65 -1.99
C ILE A 63 -12.01 -10.91 -1.55
N SER A 64 -12.93 -11.43 -2.37
CA SER A 64 -13.63 -12.69 -2.09
C SER A 64 -12.68 -13.89 -2.05
N ARG A 65 -11.64 -13.91 -2.90
CA ARG A 65 -10.56 -14.93 -2.84
C ARG A 65 -9.76 -14.82 -1.54
N LEU A 66 -9.39 -13.62 -1.13
CA LEU A 66 -8.68 -13.36 0.14
C LEU A 66 -9.52 -13.82 1.34
N TRP A 67 -10.82 -13.50 1.38
CA TRP A 67 -11.72 -13.97 2.45
C TRP A 67 -11.81 -15.49 2.55
N ARG A 68 -11.80 -16.21 1.41
CA ARG A 68 -11.79 -17.68 1.41
C ARG A 68 -10.48 -18.24 1.95
N LYS A 69 -9.34 -17.63 1.61
CA LYS A 69 -8.02 -17.99 2.15
C LYS A 69 -7.94 -17.73 3.64
N LEU A 70 -8.47 -16.58 4.08
CA LEU A 70 -8.65 -16.26 5.47
C LEU A 70 -9.53 -17.34 6.11
N GLY A 71 -10.81 -17.48 5.77
CA GLY A 71 -11.74 -18.44 6.39
C GLY A 71 -11.37 -19.94 6.35
N GLY A 72 -10.33 -20.34 5.63
CA GLY A 72 -9.80 -21.70 5.61
C GLY A 72 -9.19 -22.17 6.93
N LYS A 73 -9.18 -23.49 7.16
CA LYS A 73 -8.57 -24.17 8.32
C LYS A 73 -7.05 -24.36 8.20
N SER A 74 -6.37 -23.57 7.36
CA SER A 74 -4.92 -23.70 7.16
C SER A 74 -4.20 -23.34 8.47
N PRO A 75 -3.41 -24.25 9.07
CA PRO A 75 -2.73 -24.01 10.35
C PRO A 75 -1.63 -22.94 10.24
N ASN A 76 -1.29 -22.51 9.02
CA ASN A 76 -0.24 -21.55 8.69
C ASN A 76 -0.80 -20.33 7.94
N ARG A 77 -1.86 -19.67 8.47
CA ARG A 77 -2.24 -18.32 7.97
C ARG A 77 -1.07 -17.39 8.21
N ARG A 78 -0.24 -17.14 7.19
CA ARG A 78 1.13 -16.71 7.45
C ARG A 78 1.28 -15.20 7.57
N ILE A 79 0.55 -14.38 6.81
CA ILE A 79 0.71 -12.92 6.90
C ILE A 79 -0.60 -12.23 6.50
N VAL A 80 -1.05 -11.26 7.30
CA VAL A 80 -2.02 -10.23 6.89
C VAL A 80 -1.25 -8.91 6.79
N GLY A 81 -0.85 -8.56 5.57
CA GLY A 81 -0.26 -7.25 5.29
C GLY A 81 -1.36 -6.29 4.83
N VAL A 82 -1.45 -5.11 5.44
CA VAL A 82 -2.35 -4.03 5.00
C VAL A 82 -1.51 -2.78 4.79
N GLY A 83 -1.61 -2.19 3.60
CA GLY A 83 -0.95 -0.93 3.25
C GLY A 83 -1.94 0.02 2.58
N VAL A 84 -1.85 1.31 2.90
CA VAL A 84 -2.58 2.36 2.20
C VAL A 84 -1.58 3.44 1.81
N HIS A 85 -1.58 3.80 0.53
CA HIS A 85 -0.86 4.97 0.05
C HIS A 85 -1.87 6.07 -0.25
N TYR A 86 -1.53 7.31 0.09
CA TYR A 86 -2.38 8.48 -0.11
C TYR A 86 -1.86 9.32 -1.29
N THR A 87 -2.71 10.22 -1.80
CA THR A 87 -2.31 11.26 -2.76
C THR A 87 -1.39 12.30 -2.13
N ASN A 88 -0.76 13.14 -2.97
CA ASN A 88 0.23 14.12 -2.55
C ASN A 88 -0.23 14.92 -1.31
N GLU A 89 0.66 15.03 -0.31
CA GLU A 89 0.36 15.65 0.98
C GLU A 89 0.06 17.15 0.89
N ASP A 90 0.52 17.82 -0.18
CA ASP A 90 0.43 19.26 -0.38
C ASP A 90 -0.94 19.75 -0.90
N GLU A 91 -1.81 18.85 -1.37
CA GLU A 91 -3.13 19.19 -1.92
C GLU A 91 -4.28 18.51 -1.14
N PRO A 92 -4.88 19.18 -0.15
CA PRO A 92 -6.05 18.67 0.54
C PRO A 92 -7.32 18.71 -0.35
N PRO A 93 -8.24 17.72 -0.21
CA PRO A 93 -8.22 16.63 0.76
C PRO A 93 -7.34 15.44 0.31
N GLN A 94 -6.52 14.92 1.23
CA GLN A 94 -5.76 13.69 0.99
C GLN A 94 -6.71 12.49 0.87
N MET A 95 -6.52 11.70 -0.18
CA MET A 95 -7.37 10.55 -0.47
C MET A 95 -6.51 9.29 -0.63
N ALA A 96 -7.06 8.13 -0.26
CA ALA A 96 -6.38 6.86 -0.48
C ALA A 96 -6.21 6.62 -1.97
N ALA A 97 -4.96 6.52 -2.43
CA ALA A 97 -4.58 6.28 -3.81
C ALA A 97 -4.43 4.78 -4.11
N VAL A 98 -3.88 4.01 -3.16
CA VAL A 98 -3.66 2.57 -3.31
C VAL A 98 -3.99 1.84 -2.01
N LEU A 99 -4.70 0.72 -2.11
CA LEU A 99 -4.91 -0.24 -1.02
C LEU A 99 -4.15 -1.54 -1.33
N GLN A 100 -3.42 -2.08 -0.36
CA GLN A 100 -2.72 -3.35 -0.46
C GLN A 100 -3.21 -4.33 0.61
N LEU A 101 -3.53 -5.56 0.21
CA LEU A 101 -3.96 -6.65 1.09
C LEU A 101 -3.21 -7.92 0.73
N CYS A 102 -2.47 -8.53 1.66
CA CYS A 102 -1.81 -9.81 1.46
C CYS A 102 -2.32 -10.84 2.45
N VAL A 103 -2.71 -12.02 1.97
CA VAL A 103 -3.09 -13.19 2.77
C VAL A 103 -2.49 -14.44 2.14
N ASP A 104 -1.70 -15.17 2.93
CA ASP A 104 -0.95 -16.36 2.51
C ASP A 104 -0.08 -16.08 1.26
N ASP A 105 -0.37 -16.75 0.15
CA ASP A 105 0.29 -16.66 -1.15
C ASP A 105 -0.37 -15.65 -2.11
N LEU A 106 -1.35 -14.85 -1.66
CA LEU A 106 -2.08 -13.89 -2.48
C LEU A 106 -1.94 -12.46 -1.95
N CYS A 107 -1.36 -11.58 -2.75
CA CYS A 107 -1.35 -10.14 -2.55
C CYS A 107 -2.26 -9.44 -3.55
N PHE A 108 -2.96 -8.43 -3.08
CA PHE A 108 -3.89 -7.62 -3.83
C PHE A 108 -3.47 -6.17 -3.71
N VAL A 109 -3.40 -5.47 -4.84
CA VAL A 109 -3.06 -4.04 -4.94
C VAL A 109 -4.16 -3.35 -5.74
N TYR A 110 -4.98 -2.54 -5.06
CA TYR A 110 -6.07 -1.79 -5.66
C TYR A 110 -5.69 -0.33 -5.84
N HIS A 111 -5.61 0.13 -7.09
CA HIS A 111 -5.35 1.53 -7.41
C HIS A 111 -6.67 2.33 -7.40
N ILE A 112 -7.06 2.78 -6.20
CA ILE A 112 -8.27 3.54 -5.93
C ILE A 112 -8.30 4.82 -6.77
N ALA A 113 -7.18 5.56 -6.84
CA ALA A 113 -7.11 6.83 -7.59
C ALA A 113 -7.32 6.67 -9.10
N VAL A 114 -7.09 5.47 -9.65
CA VAL A 114 -7.36 5.16 -11.07
C VAL A 114 -8.80 4.66 -11.24
N ALA A 115 -9.29 3.86 -10.29
CA ALA A 115 -10.66 3.34 -10.30
C ALA A 115 -11.70 4.45 -10.13
N THR A 116 -11.33 5.53 -9.46
CA THR A 116 -12.21 6.66 -9.18
C THR A 116 -11.90 7.81 -10.16
N LYS A 117 -12.92 8.21 -10.92
CA LYS A 117 -12.85 9.40 -11.77
C LYS A 117 -13.05 10.64 -10.88
N TRP A 118 -11.99 11.05 -10.19
CA TRP A 118 -11.94 12.37 -9.57
C TRP A 118 -11.84 13.44 -10.65
#